data_AF-R0ETL5-F1
#
_entry.id   AF-R0ETL5-F1
#
_cell.length_a   1.000
_cell.length_b   1.000
_cell.length_c   1.000
_cell.angle_alpha   90.00
_cell.angle_beta   90.00
_cell.angle_gamma   90.00
#
_symmetry.space_group_name_H-M   'P 1'
#
loop_
_entity.id
_entity.type
_entity.pdbx_description
1 polymer ?
#
loop_
_entity_poly.entity_id
_entity_poly.type
_entity_poly.pdbx_seq_one_letter_code
_entity_poly.pdbx_strand_id
1 'polypeptide(L)' 'VFLDAKQKNDTEYKLETMVGVYRKLTGKDVVFEYPVEA' A
#
# COMPACT_ATOMS: atom_id res chain seq x y z
N VAL A 1 3.26 4.47 -4.08
CA VAL A 1 1.87 4.97 -4.27
C VAL A 1 1.41 5.55 -2.94
N PHE A 2 0.87 6.77 -2.93
CA PHE A 2 0.41 7.42 -1.69
C PHE A 2 -1.05 7.08 -1.42
N LEU A 3 -1.33 6.46 -0.28
CA LEU A 3 -2.70 6.26 0.21
C LEU A 3 -3.10 7.38 1.17
N ASP A 4 -4.38 7.71 1.20
CA ASP A 4 -4.94 8.65 2.18
C ASP A 4 -4.64 8.20 3.62
N ALA A 5 -4.04 9.10 4.40
CA ALA A 5 -3.68 8.86 5.80
C ALA A 5 -4.90 8.55 6.69
N LYS A 6 -6.11 8.93 6.27
CA LYS A 6 -7.37 8.61 6.97
C LYS A 6 -7.74 7.12 6.95
N GLN A 7 -7.29 6.35 5.96
CA GLN A 7 -7.59 4.92 5.83
C GLN A 7 -6.48 4.03 6.41
N LYS A 8 -5.48 4.59 7.09
CA LYS A 8 -4.31 3.86 7.62
C LYS A 8 -4.69 2.57 8.36
N ASN A 9 -5.61 2.67 9.34
CA ASN A 9 -6.03 1.53 10.16
C ASN A 9 -6.71 0.40 9.37
N ASP A 10 -7.45 0.73 8.32
CA ASP A 10 -8.21 -0.24 7.52
C ASP A 10 -7.34 -0.88 6.43
N THR A 11 -6.40 -0.10 5.88
CA THR A 11 -5.56 -0.55 4.77
C THR A 11 -4.28 -1.25 5.19
N GLU A 12 -3.80 -1.09 6.43
CA GLU A 12 -2.53 -1.69 6.90
C GLU A 12 -2.47 -3.21 6.70
N TYR A 13 -3.54 -3.94 7.06
CA TYR A 13 -3.65 -5.38 6.86
C TYR A 13 -3.76 -5.79 5.38
N LYS A 14 -4.42 -4.96 4.58
CA LYS A 14 -4.65 -5.22 3.16
C LYS A 14 -3.43 -4.92 2.30
N LEU A 15 -2.59 -4.01 2.75
CA LEU A 15 -1.46 -3.48 2.01
C LEU A 15 -0.41 -4.57 1.77
N GLU A 16 -0.09 -5.39 2.77
CA GLU A 16 0.81 -6.55 2.60
C GLU A 16 0.33 -7.50 1.49
N THR A 17 -0.97 -7.80 1.46
CA THR A 17 -1.57 -8.63 0.41
C THR A 17 -1.54 -7.95 -0.95
N MET A 18 -1.85 -6.65 -1.01
CA MET A 18 -1.85 -5.89 -2.26
C MET A 18 -0.44 -5.80 -2.88
N VAL A 19 0.60 -5.63 -2.06
CA VAL A 19 2.02 -5.66 -2.52
C VAL A 19 2.35 -7.02 -3.14
N GLY A 20 2.02 -8.11 -2.44
CA GLY A 20 2.29 -9.46 -2.93
C GLY A 20 1.58 -9.77 -4.26
N VAL A 21 0.32 -9.33 -4.39
CA VAL A 21 -0.48 -9.49 -5.60
C VAL A 21 0.04 -8.62 -6.74
N TYR A 22 0.42 -7.36 -6.47
CA TYR A 22 1.01 -6.47 -7.47
C TYR A 22 2.32 -7.03 -8.01
N ARG A 23 3.22 -7.47 -7.13
CA ARG A 23 4.48 -8.11 -7.53
C ARG A 23 4.23 -9.34 -8.39
N LYS A 24 3.21 -10.13 -8.07
CA LYS A 24 2.89 -11.37 -8.79
C LYS A 24 2.20 -11.13 -10.14
N LEU A 25 1.36 -10.10 -10.27
CA LEU A 25 0.64 -9.78 -11.50
C LEU A 25 1.45 -8.93 -12.48
N THR A 26 2.20 -7.95 -11.98
CA THR A 26 2.91 -6.98 -12.84
C THR A 26 4.44 -7.14 -12.81
N GLY A 27 4.99 -7.96 -11.90
CA GLY A 27 6.43 -8.12 -11.76
C GLY A 27 7.16 -6.90 -11.20
N LYS A 28 6.43 -5.84 -10.84
CA LYS A 28 6.98 -4.61 -10.25
C LYS A 28 6.78 -4.62 -8.75
N ASP A 29 7.83 -4.22 -8.04
CA ASP A 29 7.78 -4.01 -6.61
C ASP A 29 7.09 -2.66 -6.34
N VAL A 30 5.91 -2.72 -5.74
CA VAL A 30 5.11 -1.53 -5.42
C VAL A 30 5.04 -1.41 -3.91
N VAL A 31 5.65 -0.37 -3.38
CA VAL A 31 5.53 0.02 -1.98
C VAL A 31 4.42 1.06 -1.87
N PHE A 32 3.51 0.81 -0.94
CA PHE A 32 2.47 1.74 -0.57
C PHE A 32 2.93 2.47 0.70
N GLU A 33 3.06 3.78 0.61
CA GLU A 33 3.43 4.63 1.74
C GLU A 33 2.28 5.59 2.02
N TYR A 34 2.06 5.88 3.31
CA TYR A 34 1.12 6.92 3.69
C TYR A 34 1.88 8.24 3.76
N PRO A 35 1.39 9.32 3.12
CA PRO A 35 1.93 10.64 3.37
C PRO A 35 1.66 10.94 4.85
N VAL A 36 2.74 11.17 5.61
CA VAL A 36 2.65 11.84 6.89
C VAL A 36 2.29 13.29 6.57
N GLU A 37 1.01 13.65 6.66
CA GLU A 37 0.62 15.07 6.75
C GLU A 37 1.41 15.65 7.92
N ALA A 38 2.33 16.56 7.59
CA ALA A 38 3.17 17.30 8.52
C ALA A 38 2.45 18.58 8.98
#